data_AF-A0A3C1L6F5-F1
#
_entry.id   AF-A0A3C1L6F5-F1
#
_cell.length_a   1.000
_cell.length_b   1.000
_cell.length_c   1.000
_cell.angle_alpha   90.00
_cell.angle_beta   90.00
_cell.angle_gamma   90.00
#
_symmetry.space_group_name_H-M   'P 1'
#
loop_
_entity.id
_entity.type
_entity.pdbx_description
1 polymer ?
#
loop_
_entity_poly.entity_id
_entity_poly.type
_entity_poly.pdbx_seq_one_letter_code
_entity_poly.pdbx_strand_id
1 'polypeptide(L)'
;SRLLFIGLPLTMLLGTLAARLLFPSLSWWVCAVIGAAVAPTDAALGAAIVNDERVPARIRRVLNVESGLNDGIVTPFVKFFIVAAVIGTSLETESEGGALAELAIGVAGGAAIGVLGGWLMSRARAAGIGAKSYRKVGVTALAILSYAALVEIGGNGFVAAFVAGLAYGAVTTDERDESLEFTHQSAELMSVIVWFFFGAVMVPTLQDASWQEVLFAVGALTVVRMVPVAVALLGTGFDAATVGVLGWFGPRGLASVVFALLALEGLAPADAQRAVTIITATVLMSVVAHGVSAGPIAARYGATVRSAR
;
A
#
# COMPACT_ATOMS: atom_id res chain seq x y z
N SER A 1 -5.11 14.55 1.47
CA SER A 1 -5.79 14.32 0.18
C SER A 1 -7.17 13.74 0.44
N ARG A 2 -8.26 14.22 -0.20
CA ARG A 2 -9.60 13.64 -0.02
C ARG A 2 -9.64 12.16 -0.42
N LEU A 3 -8.85 11.77 -1.42
CA LEU A 3 -8.70 10.37 -1.83
C LEU A 3 -8.14 9.48 -0.71
N LEU A 4 -7.21 9.99 0.10
CA LEU A 4 -6.62 9.23 1.20
C LEU A 4 -7.52 9.18 2.45
N PHE A 5 -8.19 10.29 2.80
CA PHE A 5 -8.98 10.35 4.03
C PHE A 5 -10.43 9.90 3.87
N ILE A 6 -10.95 9.88 2.64
CA ILE A 6 -12.33 9.49 2.33
C ILE A 6 -12.32 8.30 1.39
N GLY A 7 -11.64 8.42 0.25
CA GLY A 7 -11.64 7.38 -0.80
C GLY A 7 -11.06 6.05 -0.33
N LEU A 8 -9.93 6.07 0.37
CA LEU A 8 -9.24 4.86 0.84
C LEU A 8 -10.07 4.10 1.89
N PRO A 9 -10.56 4.71 3.00
CA PRO A 9 -11.46 4.02 3.94
C PRO A 9 -12.73 3.48 3.29
N LEU A 10 -13.33 4.25 2.36
CA LEU A 10 -14.51 3.80 1.63
C LEU A 10 -14.19 2.61 0.69
N THR A 11 -13.00 2.59 0.09
CA THR A 11 -12.53 1.46 -0.74
C THR A 11 -12.37 0.21 0.12
N MET A 12 -11.76 0.33 1.30
CA MET A 12 -11.62 -0.79 2.25
C MET A 12 -12.98 -1.31 2.69
N LEU A 13 -13.89 -0.42 3.07
CA LEU A 13 -15.25 -0.77 3.49
C LEU A 13 -16.03 -1.45 2.37
N LEU A 14 -16.05 -0.88 1.16
CA LEU A 14 -16.78 -1.43 0.03
C LEU A 14 -16.18 -2.76 -0.43
N GLY A 15 -14.86 -2.90 -0.41
CA GLY A 15 -14.17 -4.17 -0.66
C GLY A 15 -14.53 -5.23 0.38
N THR A 16 -14.61 -4.85 1.66
CA THR A 16 -15.04 -5.74 2.75
C THR A 16 -16.47 -6.23 2.53
N LEU A 17 -17.38 -5.31 2.21
CA LEU A 17 -18.79 -5.64 1.94
C LEU A 17 -18.94 -6.53 0.72
N ALA A 18 -18.21 -6.25 -0.36
CA ALA A 18 -18.21 -7.08 -1.57
C ALA A 18 -17.67 -8.50 -1.29
N ALA A 19 -16.61 -8.62 -0.50
CA ALA A 19 -16.06 -9.91 -0.10
C ALA A 19 -17.07 -10.68 0.76
N ARG A 20 -17.72 -10.01 1.71
CA ARG A 20 -18.73 -10.63 2.58
C ARG A 20 -19.97 -11.08 1.83
N LEU A 21 -20.35 -10.37 0.77
CA LEU A 21 -21.48 -10.70 -0.09
C LEU A 21 -21.17 -11.94 -0.96
N LEU A 22 -19.99 -12.00 -1.56
CA LEU A 22 -19.58 -13.09 -2.46
C LEU A 22 -19.11 -14.34 -1.73
N PHE A 23 -18.57 -14.20 -0.51
CA PHE A 23 -18.04 -15.29 0.29
C PHE A 23 -18.66 -15.29 1.70
N PRO A 24 -19.94 -15.71 1.85
CA PRO A 24 -20.63 -15.61 3.13
C PRO A 24 -20.07 -16.48 4.26
N SER A 25 -19.24 -17.47 3.90
CA SER A 25 -18.57 -18.37 4.84
C SER A 25 -17.37 -17.73 5.53
N LEU A 26 -16.80 -16.66 4.95
CA LEU A 26 -15.66 -15.97 5.56
C LEU A 26 -16.14 -15.07 6.72
N SER A 27 -15.32 -14.99 7.76
CA SER A 27 -15.55 -14.04 8.84
C SER A 27 -15.46 -12.60 8.34
N TRP A 28 -16.12 -11.68 9.05
CA TRP A 28 -16.04 -10.25 8.72
C TRP A 28 -14.61 -9.72 8.74
N TRP A 29 -13.76 -10.26 9.63
CA TRP A 29 -12.36 -9.88 9.74
C TRP A 29 -11.54 -10.34 8.53
N VAL A 30 -11.76 -11.56 8.03
CA VAL A 30 -11.10 -12.04 6.80
C VAL A 30 -11.56 -11.22 5.59
N CYS A 31 -12.85 -10.90 5.49
CA CYS A 31 -13.35 -9.99 4.46
C CYS A 31 -12.71 -8.60 4.55
N ALA A 32 -12.47 -8.10 5.78
CA ALA A 32 -11.78 -6.84 6.01
C ALA A 32 -10.30 -6.89 5.61
N VAL A 33 -9.61 -8.02 5.83
CA VAL A 33 -8.26 -8.26 5.28
C VAL A 33 -8.28 -8.16 3.75
N ILE A 34 -9.22 -8.84 3.09
CA ILE A 34 -9.35 -8.81 1.62
C ILE A 34 -9.63 -7.39 1.14
N GLY A 35 -10.61 -6.70 1.73
CA GLY A 35 -10.98 -5.34 1.37
C GLY A 35 -9.85 -4.34 1.57
N ALA A 36 -9.10 -4.47 2.66
CA ALA A 36 -7.91 -3.67 2.94
C ALA A 36 -6.78 -3.97 1.95
N ALA A 37 -6.51 -5.24 1.65
CA ALA A 37 -5.42 -5.64 0.78
C ALA A 37 -5.61 -5.14 -0.67
N VAL A 38 -6.86 -5.01 -1.13
CA VAL A 38 -7.18 -4.47 -2.46
C VAL A 38 -7.45 -2.97 -2.46
N ALA A 39 -7.21 -2.24 -1.36
CA ALA A 39 -7.43 -0.79 -1.31
C ALA A 39 -6.24 0.08 -1.78
N PRO A 40 -4.97 -0.26 -1.44
CA PRO A 40 -3.82 0.49 -1.93
C PRO A 40 -3.58 0.33 -3.43
N THR A 41 -2.78 1.24 -3.96
CA THR A 41 -2.48 1.45 -5.37
C THR A 41 -1.00 1.75 -5.54
N ASP A 42 -0.37 1.22 -6.57
CA ASP A 42 1.07 1.24 -6.78
C ASP A 42 1.47 2.20 -7.90
N ALA A 43 2.31 3.18 -7.58
CA ALA A 43 2.79 4.18 -8.53
C ALA A 43 3.67 3.57 -9.62
N ALA A 44 4.43 2.51 -9.31
CA ALA A 44 5.35 1.87 -10.23
C ALA A 44 4.59 1.18 -11.36
N LEU A 45 3.51 0.47 -11.05
CA LEU A 45 2.60 -0.08 -12.08
C LEU A 45 1.82 1.02 -12.81
N GLY A 46 1.57 2.14 -12.15
CA GLY A 46 0.97 3.35 -12.74
C GLY A 46 1.95 4.24 -13.50
N ALA A 47 3.24 3.89 -13.59
CA ALA A 47 4.28 4.78 -14.10
C ALA A 47 4.01 5.25 -15.53
N ALA A 48 3.42 4.38 -16.36
CA ALA A 48 3.04 4.70 -17.73
C ALA A 48 2.06 5.87 -17.85
N ILE A 49 1.26 6.17 -16.82
CA ILE A 49 0.38 7.34 -16.81
C ILE A 49 0.93 8.51 -15.98
N VAL A 50 1.66 8.21 -14.89
CA VAL A 50 2.26 9.23 -14.00
C VAL A 50 3.42 9.96 -14.69
N ASN A 51 4.09 9.30 -15.64
CA ASN A 51 5.21 9.87 -16.39
C ASN A 51 4.80 10.41 -17.78
N ASP A 52 3.56 10.21 -18.21
CA ASP A 52 3.10 10.66 -19.51
C ASP A 52 2.75 12.16 -19.51
N GLU A 53 3.55 12.97 -20.19
CA GLU A 53 3.37 14.43 -20.25
C GLU A 53 2.05 14.87 -20.90
N ARG A 54 1.38 13.99 -21.65
CA ARG A 54 0.05 14.25 -22.20
C ARG A 54 -0.99 14.38 -21.09
N VAL A 55 -0.74 13.78 -19.93
CA VAL A 55 -1.62 13.87 -18.76
C VAL A 55 -1.23 15.10 -17.90
N PRO A 56 -2.20 15.94 -17.50
CA PRO A 56 -1.91 17.15 -16.73
C PRO A 56 -1.12 16.87 -15.45
N ALA A 57 -0.12 17.70 -15.16
CA ALA A 57 0.78 17.55 -14.01
C ALA A 57 0.04 17.44 -12.67
N ARG A 58 -1.11 18.12 -12.53
CA ARG A 58 -1.96 18.03 -11.33
C ARG A 58 -2.46 16.61 -11.10
N ILE A 59 -2.88 15.91 -12.15
CA ILE A 59 -3.42 14.54 -12.07
C ILE A 59 -2.29 13.55 -11.76
N ARG A 60 -1.15 13.68 -12.47
CA ARG A 60 0.05 12.86 -12.22
C ARG A 60 0.54 12.99 -10.77
N ARG A 61 0.54 14.21 -10.22
CA ARG A 61 0.92 14.46 -8.82
C ARG A 61 -0.08 13.87 -7.83
N VAL A 62 -1.39 13.96 -8.11
CA VAL A 62 -2.43 13.36 -7.24
C VAL A 62 -2.24 11.85 -7.15
N LEU A 63 -2.06 11.18 -8.30
CA LEU A 63 -1.82 9.74 -8.35
C LEU A 63 -0.55 9.34 -7.58
N ASN A 64 0.56 10.06 -7.80
CA ASN A 64 1.83 9.75 -7.14
C ASN A 64 1.77 9.92 -5.61
N VAL A 65 1.05 10.94 -5.11
CA VAL A 65 0.87 11.16 -3.66
C VAL A 65 -0.07 10.13 -3.05
N GLU A 66 -1.12 9.71 -3.78
CA GLU A 66 -2.03 8.66 -3.31
C GLU A 66 -1.28 7.33 -3.14
N SER A 67 -0.50 6.93 -4.14
CA SER A 67 0.30 5.70 -4.12
C SER A 67 1.47 5.72 -3.14
N GLY A 68 2.03 6.89 -2.83
CA GLY A 68 3.16 6.96 -1.90
C GLY A 68 2.76 6.83 -0.41
N LEU A 69 1.49 7.07 -0.07
CA LEU A 69 1.02 7.15 1.31
C LEU A 69 0.04 6.03 1.70
N ASN A 70 -0.68 5.47 0.74
CA ASN A 70 -1.72 4.48 1.00
C ASN A 70 -1.19 3.19 1.68
N ASP A 71 -0.06 2.63 1.25
CA ASP A 71 0.46 1.35 1.74
C ASP A 71 0.81 1.44 3.22
N GLY A 72 1.50 2.52 3.62
CA GLY A 72 1.82 2.80 5.01
C GLY A 72 0.57 3.03 5.88
N ILE A 73 -0.47 3.65 5.33
CA ILE A 73 -1.75 3.85 6.03
C ILE A 73 -2.51 2.53 6.20
N VAL A 74 -2.54 1.66 5.18
CA VAL A 74 -3.34 0.43 5.17
C VAL A 74 -2.71 -0.69 6.00
N THR A 75 -1.39 -0.79 6.01
CA THR A 75 -0.65 -1.85 6.71
C THR A 75 -1.11 -2.13 8.16
N PRO A 76 -1.24 -1.12 9.05
CA PRO A 76 -1.72 -1.36 10.41
C PRO A 76 -3.13 -1.96 10.47
N PHE A 77 -4.02 -1.57 9.56
CA PHE A 77 -5.38 -2.12 9.49
C PHE A 77 -5.36 -3.59 9.05
N VAL A 78 -4.55 -3.95 8.05
CA VAL A 78 -4.42 -5.34 7.59
C VAL A 78 -3.96 -6.23 8.74
N LYS A 79 -2.91 -5.84 9.46
CA LYS A 79 -2.41 -6.59 10.61
C LYS A 79 -3.47 -6.72 11.71
N PHE A 80 -4.14 -5.61 12.05
CA PHE A 80 -5.22 -5.62 13.02
C PHE A 80 -6.33 -6.60 12.61
N PHE A 81 -6.77 -6.59 11.34
CA PHE A 81 -7.81 -7.49 10.86
C PHE A 81 -7.38 -8.95 10.86
N ILE A 82 -6.11 -9.25 10.57
CA ILE A 82 -5.55 -10.61 10.68
C ILE A 82 -5.61 -11.09 12.13
N VAL A 83 -5.11 -10.29 13.07
CA VAL A 83 -5.14 -10.62 14.51
C VAL A 83 -6.58 -10.80 14.99
N ALA A 84 -7.49 -9.88 14.62
CA ALA A 84 -8.91 -9.96 14.96
C ALA A 84 -9.60 -11.20 14.34
N ALA A 85 -9.18 -11.64 13.15
CA ALA A 85 -9.70 -12.85 12.53
C ALA A 85 -9.31 -14.11 13.32
N VAL A 86 -8.09 -14.14 13.87
CA VAL A 86 -7.61 -15.24 14.72
C VAL A 86 -8.28 -15.19 16.10
N ILE A 87 -8.21 -14.04 16.78
CA ILE A 87 -8.79 -13.88 18.12
C ILE A 87 -10.30 -14.04 18.09
N GLY A 88 -11.00 -13.58 17.04
CA GLY A 88 -12.46 -13.74 16.92
C GLY A 88 -12.95 -15.19 16.84
N THR A 89 -12.05 -16.18 16.70
CA THR A 89 -12.37 -17.62 16.82
C THR A 89 -12.30 -18.13 18.26
N SER A 90 -11.66 -17.38 19.16
CA SER A 90 -11.62 -17.58 20.60
C SER A 90 -12.50 -16.52 21.28
N LEU A 91 -13.55 -16.92 22.00
CA LEU A 91 -14.37 -16.01 22.80
C LEU A 91 -13.60 -15.50 24.04
N GLU A 92 -12.47 -14.81 23.84
CA GLU A 92 -11.77 -14.08 24.89
C GLU A 92 -11.45 -12.66 24.46
N THR A 93 -12.04 -11.74 25.22
CA THR A 93 -11.99 -10.29 25.09
C THR A 93 -10.58 -9.77 25.36
N GLU A 94 -9.64 -9.94 24.43
CA GLU A 94 -8.42 -9.13 24.42
C GLU A 94 -8.76 -7.74 23.86
N SER A 95 -9.06 -6.86 24.81
CA SER A 95 -9.14 -5.40 24.77
C SER A 95 -8.71 -4.73 23.47
N GLU A 96 -9.62 -3.94 22.87
CA GLU A 96 -9.34 -2.93 21.84
C GLU A 96 -8.12 -2.05 22.15
N GLY A 97 -7.70 -1.96 23.42
CA GLY A 97 -6.49 -1.29 23.87
C GLY A 97 -5.16 -1.93 23.44
N GLY A 98 -5.11 -3.23 23.13
CA GLY A 98 -3.89 -3.92 22.70
C GLY A 98 -3.40 -3.48 21.33
N ALA A 99 -4.31 -3.39 20.35
CA ALA A 99 -3.98 -2.91 19.00
C ALA A 99 -3.67 -1.41 18.96
N LEU A 100 -4.39 -0.61 19.74
CA LEU A 100 -4.09 0.81 19.94
C LEU A 100 -2.72 1.00 20.58
N ALA A 101 -2.35 0.16 21.55
CA ALA A 101 -1.02 0.16 22.16
C ALA A 101 0.07 -0.25 21.16
N GLU A 102 -0.12 -1.33 20.38
CA GLU A 102 0.84 -1.76 19.34
C GLU A 102 1.11 -0.63 18.33
N LEU A 103 0.04 0.05 17.88
CA LEU A 103 0.12 1.19 16.98
C LEU A 103 0.85 2.38 17.65
N ALA A 104 0.47 2.72 18.88
CA ALA A 104 1.06 3.83 19.62
C ALA A 104 2.56 3.60 19.88
N ILE A 105 2.95 2.38 20.26
CA ILE A 105 4.34 1.97 20.44
C ILE A 105 5.09 2.08 19.11
N GLY A 106 4.53 1.59 18.01
CA GLY A 106 5.11 1.72 16.68
C GLY A 106 5.33 3.17 16.26
N VAL A 107 4.33 4.05 16.45
CA VAL A 107 4.44 5.48 16.13
C VAL A 107 5.47 6.18 17.02
N ALA A 108 5.37 6.02 18.34
CA ALA A 108 6.24 6.71 19.28
C ALA A 108 7.70 6.24 19.17
N GLY A 109 7.92 4.93 19.12
CA GLY A 109 9.25 4.35 18.99
C GLY A 109 9.84 4.58 17.60
N GLY A 110 9.04 4.49 16.53
CA GLY A 110 9.46 4.87 15.18
C GLY A 110 9.90 6.32 15.11
N ALA A 111 9.12 7.25 15.67
CA ALA A 111 9.48 8.67 15.71
C ALA A 111 10.77 8.90 16.52
N ALA A 112 10.90 8.26 17.68
CA ALA A 112 12.09 8.36 18.52
C ALA A 112 13.34 7.86 17.79
N ILE A 113 13.27 6.67 17.17
CA ILE A 113 14.38 6.09 16.40
C ILE A 113 14.70 6.95 15.18
N GLY A 114 13.69 7.46 14.46
CA GLY A 114 13.88 8.33 13.30
C GLY A 114 14.59 9.64 13.63
N VAL A 115 14.13 10.34 14.69
CA VAL A 115 14.76 11.57 15.18
C VAL A 115 16.18 11.30 15.68
N LEU A 116 16.36 10.28 16.52
CA LEU A 116 17.67 9.93 17.09
C LEU A 116 18.65 9.51 15.98
N GLY A 117 18.22 8.66 15.05
CA GLY A 117 19.02 8.22 13.91
C GLY A 117 19.40 9.38 13.01
N GLY A 118 18.46 10.28 12.69
CA GLY A 118 18.72 11.48 11.92
C GLY A 118 19.75 12.40 12.59
N TRP A 119 19.60 12.61 13.91
CA TRP A 119 20.53 13.40 14.71
C TRP A 119 21.93 12.77 14.79
N LEU A 120 22.03 11.46 15.09
CA LEU A 120 23.30 10.73 15.14
C LEU A 120 24.03 10.75 13.80
N MET A 121 23.30 10.51 12.70
CA MET A 121 23.86 10.55 11.36
C MET A 121 24.28 11.97 10.95
N SER A 122 23.57 13.01 11.40
CA SER A 122 23.97 14.40 11.19
C SER A 122 25.25 14.74 11.97
N ARG A 123 25.35 14.32 13.24
CA ARG A 123 26.55 14.47 14.08
C ARG A 123 27.77 13.74 13.52
N ALA A 124 27.61 12.48 13.12
CA ALA A 124 28.69 11.70 12.50
C ALA A 124 29.20 12.37 11.22
N ARG A 125 28.29 12.92 10.40
CA ARG A 125 28.63 13.69 9.21
C ARG A 125 29.44 14.94 9.53
N ALA A 126 28.96 15.77 10.47
CA ALA A 126 29.64 16.98 10.90
C ALA A 126 31.03 16.71 11.48
N ALA A 127 31.21 15.56 12.14
CA ALA A 127 32.50 15.12 12.67
C ALA A 127 33.43 14.46 11.62
N GLY A 128 33.02 14.36 10.35
CA GLY A 128 33.81 13.69 9.31
C GLY A 128 33.90 12.16 9.46
N ILE A 129 33.05 11.56 10.29
CA ILE A 129 33.06 10.12 10.57
C ILE A 129 32.33 9.36 9.46
N GLY A 130 32.93 8.24 9.01
CA GLY A 130 32.37 7.32 8.03
C GLY A 130 32.49 7.78 6.57
N ALA A 131 32.90 6.87 5.68
CA ALA A 131 33.00 7.15 4.24
C ALA A 131 31.61 7.44 3.64
N LYS A 132 31.57 8.28 2.59
CA LYS A 132 30.33 8.66 1.90
C LYS A 132 29.48 7.45 1.46
N SER A 133 30.13 6.36 1.03
CA SER A 133 29.46 5.11 0.64
C SER A 133 28.68 4.44 1.79
N TYR A 134 29.23 4.41 3.00
CA TYR A 134 28.56 3.82 4.17
C TYR A 134 27.40 4.67 4.70
N ARG A 135 27.42 5.98 4.44
CA ARG A 135 26.33 6.89 4.85
C ARG A 135 25.02 6.58 4.11
N LYS A 136 25.10 6.08 2.87
CA LYS A 136 23.93 5.66 2.07
C LYS A 136 23.23 4.41 2.66
N VAL A 137 23.98 3.54 3.35
CA VAL A 137 23.42 2.34 4.00
C VAL A 137 22.65 2.68 5.28
N GLY A 138 22.98 3.81 5.92
CA GLY A 138 22.45 4.15 7.23
C GLY A 138 20.92 4.35 7.27
N VAL A 139 20.31 4.85 6.19
CA VAL A 139 18.84 5.01 6.13
C VAL A 139 18.13 3.66 6.03
N THR A 140 18.65 2.76 5.19
CA THR A 140 18.15 1.38 5.09
C THR A 140 18.31 0.65 6.44
N ALA A 141 19.48 0.78 7.08
CA ALA A 141 19.73 0.20 8.38
C ALA A 141 18.78 0.76 9.45
N LEU A 142 18.52 2.07 9.44
CA LEU A 142 17.58 2.71 10.36
C LEU A 142 16.17 2.12 10.24
N ALA A 143 15.68 1.92 9.01
CA ALA A 143 14.36 1.33 8.77
C ALA A 143 14.29 -0.13 9.25
N ILE A 144 15.32 -0.94 8.98
CA ILE A 144 15.40 -2.33 9.44
C ILE A 144 15.48 -2.40 10.97
N LEU A 145 16.31 -1.55 11.58
CA LEU A 145 16.47 -1.50 13.03
C LEU A 145 15.20 -1.02 13.72
N SER A 146 14.50 -0.02 13.19
CA SER A 146 13.23 0.39 13.78
C SER A 146 12.18 -0.71 13.65
N TYR A 147 12.13 -1.43 12.53
CA TYR A 147 11.23 -2.57 12.39
C TYR A 147 11.55 -3.63 13.45
N ALA A 148 12.79 -4.11 13.50
CA ALA A 148 13.21 -5.20 14.37
C ALA A 148 13.05 -4.83 15.86
N ALA A 149 13.52 -3.65 16.26
CA ALA A 149 13.44 -3.21 17.65
C ALA A 149 12.01 -3.03 18.14
N LEU A 150 11.10 -2.52 17.29
CA LEU A 150 9.73 -2.27 17.71
C LEU A 150 8.90 -3.55 17.77
N VAL A 151 9.15 -4.53 16.89
CA VAL A 151 8.46 -5.83 16.95
C VAL A 151 8.74 -6.53 18.28
N GLU A 152 9.98 -6.50 18.78
CA GLU A 152 10.36 -7.14 20.05
C GLU A 152 9.65 -6.56 21.29
N ILE A 153 9.25 -5.27 21.24
CA ILE A 153 8.52 -4.62 22.35
C ILE A 153 7.01 -4.58 22.12
N GLY A 154 6.49 -5.39 21.20
CA GLY A 154 5.06 -5.46 20.88
C GLY A 154 4.53 -4.24 20.14
N GLY A 155 5.39 -3.55 19.39
CA GLY A 155 5.04 -2.45 18.51
C GLY A 155 4.93 -2.86 17.05
N ASN A 156 4.17 -2.10 16.26
CA ASN A 156 4.00 -2.41 14.86
C ASN A 156 5.25 -2.03 14.04
N GLY A 157 6.07 -3.00 13.67
CA GLY A 157 7.33 -2.78 12.95
C GLY A 157 7.21 -2.01 11.63
N PHE A 158 6.12 -2.18 10.87
CA PHE A 158 5.90 -1.44 9.61
C PHE A 158 5.62 0.03 9.88
N VAL A 159 4.71 0.31 10.81
CA VAL A 159 4.43 1.69 11.25
C VAL A 159 5.69 2.32 11.82
N ALA A 160 6.48 1.56 12.60
CA ALA A 160 7.74 2.03 13.14
C ALA A 160 8.74 2.44 12.05
N ALA A 161 8.96 1.59 11.04
CA ALA A 161 9.83 1.91 9.90
C ALA A 161 9.34 3.11 9.08
N PHE A 162 8.04 3.19 8.82
CA PHE A 162 7.44 4.31 8.10
C PHE A 162 7.60 5.63 8.87
N VAL A 163 7.23 5.64 10.15
CA VAL A 163 7.34 6.84 11.00
C VAL A 163 8.80 7.21 11.25
N ALA A 164 9.70 6.24 11.38
CA ALA A 164 11.15 6.49 11.46
C ALA A 164 11.67 7.19 10.20
N GLY A 165 11.25 6.75 9.01
CA GLY A 165 11.59 7.41 7.74
C GLY A 165 11.06 8.85 7.67
N LEU A 166 9.80 9.08 8.06
CA LEU A 166 9.22 10.43 8.11
C LEU A 166 9.95 11.35 9.10
N ALA A 167 10.20 10.86 10.32
CA ALA A 167 10.89 11.61 11.36
C ALA A 167 12.34 11.89 10.99
N TYR A 168 13.05 10.92 10.40
CA TYR A 168 14.39 11.10 9.83
C TYR A 168 14.41 12.21 8.77
N GLY A 169 13.44 12.17 7.84
CA GLY A 169 13.30 13.18 6.81
C GLY A 169 13.03 14.58 7.39
N ALA A 170 12.25 14.68 8.46
CA ALA A 170 11.94 15.95 9.11
C ALA A 170 13.16 16.61 9.77
N VAL A 171 14.11 15.83 10.29
CA VAL A 171 15.29 16.35 11.01
C VAL A 171 16.55 16.45 10.15
N THR A 172 16.52 15.99 8.90
CA THR A 172 17.66 16.04 7.96
C THR A 172 17.35 16.96 6.76
N THR A 173 18.19 17.95 6.51
CA THR A 173 17.93 19.02 5.51
C THR A 173 18.84 18.98 4.28
N ASP A 174 20.08 18.51 4.38
CA ASP A 174 21.09 18.96 3.40
C ASP A 174 21.36 18.01 2.22
N GLU A 175 21.11 16.70 2.31
CA GLU A 175 21.40 15.75 1.19
C GLU A 175 20.46 14.52 1.22
N ARG A 176 19.14 14.75 1.10
CA ARG A 176 18.14 13.66 1.10
C ARG A 176 18.32 12.71 -0.09
N ASP A 177 18.60 13.23 -1.28
CA ASP A 177 18.60 12.42 -2.50
C ASP A 177 19.77 11.40 -2.56
N GLU A 178 20.99 11.80 -2.18
CA GLU A 178 22.16 10.91 -2.26
C GLU A 178 22.15 9.81 -1.19
N SER A 179 21.55 10.09 -0.03
CA SER A 179 21.42 9.13 1.08
C SER A 179 20.29 8.13 0.90
N LEU A 180 19.25 8.49 0.13
CA LEU A 180 18.11 7.63 -0.18
C LEU A 180 18.33 6.74 -1.41
N GLU A 181 19.29 7.05 -2.27
CA GLU A 181 19.56 6.30 -3.50
C GLU A 181 19.77 4.80 -3.24
N PHE A 182 20.60 4.44 -2.26
CA PHE A 182 20.84 3.04 -1.89
C PHE A 182 19.58 2.36 -1.35
N THR A 183 18.80 3.06 -0.53
CA THR A 183 17.51 2.57 -0.03
C THR A 183 16.53 2.34 -1.17
N HIS A 184 16.46 3.24 -2.15
CA HIS A 184 15.63 3.12 -3.33
C HIS A 184 16.05 1.90 -4.17
N GLN A 185 17.33 1.78 -4.51
CA GLN A 185 17.86 0.65 -5.30
C GLN A 185 17.65 -0.69 -4.58
N SER A 186 17.83 -0.72 -3.26
CA SER A 186 17.57 -1.92 -2.45
C SER A 186 16.08 -2.28 -2.43
N ALA A 187 15.19 -1.29 -2.30
CA ALA A 187 13.74 -1.50 -2.35
C ALA A 187 13.27 -1.97 -3.73
N GLU A 188 13.86 -1.44 -4.81
CA GLU A 188 13.58 -1.87 -6.18
C GLU A 188 14.04 -3.31 -6.42
N LEU A 189 15.25 -3.68 -5.97
CA LEU A 189 15.73 -5.05 -6.04
C LEU A 189 14.82 -6.01 -5.25
N MET A 190 14.42 -5.62 -4.04
CA MET A 190 13.48 -6.41 -3.24
C MET A 190 12.11 -6.53 -3.92
N SER A 191 11.66 -5.48 -4.59
CA SER A 191 10.42 -5.48 -5.37
C SER A 191 10.45 -6.51 -6.49
N VAL A 192 11.55 -6.58 -7.25
CA VAL A 192 11.73 -7.60 -8.29
C VAL A 192 11.66 -9.01 -7.71
N ILE A 193 12.26 -9.24 -6.53
CA ILE A 193 12.19 -10.53 -5.84
C ILE A 193 10.75 -10.87 -5.43
N VAL A 194 10.03 -9.91 -4.85
CA VAL A 194 8.61 -10.09 -4.46
C VAL A 194 7.74 -10.38 -5.68
N TRP A 195 7.94 -9.67 -6.79
CA TRP A 195 7.21 -9.91 -8.04
C TRP A 195 7.54 -11.27 -8.67
N PHE A 196 8.79 -11.71 -8.57
CA PHE A 196 9.19 -13.06 -8.99
C PHE A 196 8.43 -14.12 -8.19
N PHE A 197 8.41 -14.03 -6.86
CA PHE A 197 7.67 -14.97 -6.01
C PHE A 197 6.15 -14.87 -6.19
N PHE A 198 5.61 -13.68 -6.43
CA PHE A 198 4.22 -13.50 -6.80
C PHE A 198 3.88 -14.34 -8.05
N GLY A 199 4.67 -14.20 -9.11
CA GLY A 199 4.48 -14.97 -10.34
C GLY A 199 4.71 -16.48 -10.17
N ALA A 200 5.72 -16.87 -9.41
CA ALA A 200 6.12 -18.26 -9.27
C ALA A 200 5.27 -19.07 -8.28
N VAL A 201 4.75 -18.43 -7.23
CA VAL A 201 4.07 -19.11 -6.10
C VAL A 201 2.60 -18.73 -6.01
N MET A 202 2.27 -17.45 -6.18
CA MET A 202 0.89 -16.99 -5.98
C MET A 202 0.03 -17.18 -7.22
N VAL A 203 0.51 -16.83 -8.41
CA VAL A 203 -0.27 -17.01 -9.65
C VAL A 203 -0.75 -18.44 -9.88
N PRO A 204 0.03 -19.51 -9.59
CA PRO A 204 -0.45 -20.89 -9.68
C PRO A 204 -1.67 -21.20 -8.81
N THR A 205 -1.91 -20.46 -7.71
CA THR A 205 -3.11 -20.68 -6.87
C THR A 205 -4.41 -20.34 -7.61
N LEU A 206 -4.32 -19.62 -8.75
CA LEU A 206 -5.46 -19.27 -9.57
C LEU A 206 -5.96 -20.40 -10.46
N GLN A 207 -5.26 -21.54 -10.53
CA GLN A 207 -5.69 -22.69 -11.33
C GLN A 207 -7.08 -23.20 -10.93
N ASP A 208 -7.40 -23.10 -9.63
CA ASP A 208 -8.68 -23.52 -9.04
C ASP A 208 -9.58 -22.32 -8.72
N ALA A 209 -9.29 -21.14 -9.29
CA ALA A 209 -10.05 -19.94 -9.02
C ALA A 209 -11.50 -20.09 -9.51
N SER A 210 -12.42 -19.87 -8.59
CA SER A 210 -13.85 -19.81 -8.83
C SER A 210 -14.25 -18.52 -9.55
N TRP A 211 -15.38 -18.56 -10.24
CA TRP A 211 -15.92 -17.38 -10.92
C TRP A 211 -16.24 -16.23 -9.94
N GLN A 212 -16.54 -16.53 -8.67
CA GLN A 212 -16.77 -15.52 -7.64
C GLN A 212 -15.51 -14.72 -7.32
N GLU A 213 -14.34 -15.35 -7.34
CA GLU A 213 -13.05 -14.68 -7.09
C GLU A 213 -12.68 -13.76 -8.26
N VAL A 214 -12.94 -14.24 -9.48
CA VAL A 214 -12.80 -13.42 -10.69
C VAL A 214 -13.77 -12.24 -10.66
N LEU A 215 -15.04 -12.47 -10.31
CA LEU A 215 -16.05 -11.42 -10.18
C LEU A 215 -15.67 -10.39 -9.12
N PHE A 216 -15.22 -10.85 -7.95
CA PHE A 216 -14.74 -9.96 -6.90
C PHE A 216 -13.61 -9.08 -7.42
N ALA A 217 -12.61 -9.67 -8.07
CA ALA A 217 -11.45 -8.93 -8.55
C ALA A 217 -11.83 -7.92 -9.65
N VAL A 218 -12.70 -8.27 -10.61
CA VAL A 218 -13.23 -7.29 -11.58
C VAL A 218 -13.99 -6.17 -10.87
N GLY A 219 -14.82 -6.50 -9.88
CA GLY A 219 -15.51 -5.52 -9.04
C GLY A 219 -14.56 -4.64 -8.22
N ALA A 220 -13.45 -5.22 -7.74
CA ALA A 220 -12.41 -4.57 -6.95
C ALA A 220 -11.69 -3.47 -7.75
N LEU A 221 -11.48 -3.71 -9.06
CA LEU A 221 -10.84 -2.75 -9.97
C LEU A 221 -11.82 -1.72 -10.52
N THR A 222 -13.12 -2.04 -10.57
CA THR A 222 -14.15 -1.16 -11.12
C THR A 222 -14.95 -0.48 -10.01
N VAL A 223 -16.00 -1.12 -9.50
CA VAL A 223 -16.96 -0.50 -8.57
C VAL A 223 -16.29 -0.12 -7.24
N VAL A 224 -15.57 -1.07 -6.63
CA VAL A 224 -14.95 -0.88 -5.30
C VAL A 224 -13.89 0.23 -5.33
N ARG A 225 -13.26 0.47 -6.49
CA ARG A 225 -12.28 1.55 -6.65
C ARG A 225 -12.93 2.85 -7.11
N MET A 226 -13.65 2.82 -8.23
CA MET A 226 -14.12 4.01 -8.92
C MET A 226 -15.21 4.75 -8.14
N VAL A 227 -16.09 4.03 -7.42
CA VAL A 227 -17.16 4.67 -6.65
C VAL A 227 -16.61 5.48 -5.47
N PRO A 228 -15.76 4.92 -4.58
CA PRO A 228 -15.13 5.70 -3.51
C PRO A 228 -14.32 6.90 -4.01
N VAL A 229 -13.63 6.77 -5.16
CA VAL A 229 -12.92 7.89 -5.78
C VAL A 229 -13.89 8.97 -6.23
N ALA A 230 -14.96 8.60 -6.93
CA ALA A 230 -15.97 9.55 -7.37
C ALA A 230 -16.58 10.30 -6.18
N VAL A 231 -16.92 9.58 -5.09
CA VAL A 231 -17.43 10.16 -3.84
C VAL A 231 -16.42 11.13 -3.22
N ALA A 232 -15.15 10.72 -3.10
CA ALA A 232 -14.09 11.56 -2.52
C ALA A 232 -13.80 12.83 -3.34
N LEU A 233 -14.09 12.80 -4.64
CA LEU A 233 -13.90 13.93 -5.56
C LEU A 233 -15.15 14.80 -5.73
N LEU A 234 -16.28 14.49 -5.08
CA LEU A 234 -17.46 15.35 -5.08
C LEU A 234 -17.11 16.76 -4.58
N GLY A 235 -17.59 17.77 -5.32
CA GLY A 235 -17.36 19.18 -5.00
C GLY A 235 -15.93 19.70 -5.24
N THR A 236 -15.07 18.95 -5.95
CA THR A 236 -13.71 19.39 -6.31
C THR A 236 -13.62 20.13 -7.66
N GLY A 237 -14.71 20.12 -8.45
CA GLY A 237 -14.77 20.74 -9.77
C GLY A 237 -14.09 19.93 -10.89
N PHE A 238 -13.66 18.69 -10.63
CA PHE A 238 -13.19 17.79 -11.69
C PHE A 238 -14.35 17.34 -12.58
N ASP A 239 -14.10 17.25 -13.88
CA ASP A 239 -15.05 16.69 -14.84
C ASP A 239 -15.10 15.16 -14.74
N ALA A 240 -16.15 14.57 -15.30
CA ALA A 240 -16.37 13.13 -15.23
C ALA A 240 -15.22 12.31 -15.85
N ALA A 241 -14.56 12.84 -16.89
CA ALA A 241 -13.41 12.19 -17.50
C ALA A 241 -12.21 12.15 -16.54
N THR A 242 -11.91 13.26 -15.86
CA THR A 242 -10.85 13.29 -14.83
C THR A 242 -11.16 12.33 -13.68
N VAL A 243 -12.40 12.33 -13.18
CA VAL A 243 -12.82 11.42 -12.10
C VAL A 243 -12.70 9.96 -12.55
N GLY A 244 -13.09 9.65 -13.79
CA GLY A 244 -12.93 8.32 -14.38
C GLY A 244 -11.47 7.89 -14.48
N VAL A 245 -10.57 8.79 -14.92
CA VAL A 245 -9.12 8.52 -15.00
C VAL A 245 -8.52 8.31 -13.62
N LEU A 246 -8.84 9.16 -12.64
CA LEU A 246 -8.37 9.02 -11.25
C LEU A 246 -8.92 7.75 -10.59
N GLY A 247 -10.16 7.38 -10.90
CA GLY A 247 -10.81 6.16 -10.44
C GLY A 247 -10.13 4.93 -11.02
N TRP A 248 -10.01 4.87 -12.35
CA TRP A 248 -9.45 3.73 -13.05
C TRP A 248 -7.96 3.54 -12.76
N PHE A 249 -7.14 4.59 -12.81
CA PHE A 249 -5.70 4.45 -12.60
C PHE A 249 -5.32 4.40 -11.12
N GLY A 250 -5.61 3.26 -10.52
CA GLY A 250 -5.14 2.84 -9.20
C GLY A 250 -4.73 1.37 -9.23
N PRO A 251 -3.69 0.99 -10.00
CA PRO A 251 -3.30 -0.40 -10.14
C PRO A 251 -2.88 -0.97 -8.77
N ARG A 252 -3.34 -2.18 -8.45
CA ARG A 252 -2.89 -2.94 -7.29
C ARG A 252 -1.49 -3.48 -7.54
N GLY A 253 -0.59 -3.29 -6.59
CA GLY A 253 0.81 -3.67 -6.76
C GLY A 253 1.42 -4.28 -5.50
N LEU A 254 2.66 -3.90 -5.21
CA LEU A 254 3.51 -4.67 -4.30
C LEU A 254 2.94 -4.79 -2.88
N ALA A 255 2.33 -3.74 -2.33
CA ALA A 255 1.74 -3.83 -0.99
C ALA A 255 0.63 -4.87 -0.90
N SER A 256 -0.23 -4.97 -1.92
CA SER A 256 -1.26 -6.02 -1.97
C SER A 256 -0.65 -7.42 -1.97
N VAL A 257 0.48 -7.61 -2.66
CA VAL A 257 1.24 -8.88 -2.64
C VAL A 257 1.75 -9.18 -1.23
N VAL A 258 2.37 -8.20 -0.56
CA VAL A 258 2.85 -8.35 0.81
C VAL A 258 1.70 -8.64 1.77
N PHE A 259 0.55 -7.99 1.62
CA PHE A 259 -0.63 -8.25 2.46
C PHE A 259 -1.21 -9.65 2.26
N ALA A 260 -1.16 -10.19 1.04
CA ALA A 260 -1.51 -11.59 0.83
C ALA A 260 -0.54 -12.55 1.53
N LEU A 261 0.76 -12.24 1.56
CA LEU A 261 1.74 -13.02 2.33
C LEU A 261 1.47 -12.94 3.84
N LEU A 262 1.15 -11.74 4.36
CA LEU A 262 0.75 -11.58 5.76
C LEU A 262 -0.54 -12.36 6.08
N ALA A 263 -1.51 -12.37 5.16
CA ALA A 263 -2.73 -13.16 5.31
C ALA A 263 -2.43 -14.67 5.29
N LEU A 264 -1.48 -15.11 4.46
CA LEU A 264 -1.03 -16.51 4.41
C LEU A 264 -0.39 -16.95 5.73
N GLU A 265 0.41 -16.08 6.34
CA GLU A 265 1.11 -16.36 7.60
C GLU A 265 0.19 -16.27 8.81
N GLY A 266 -0.73 -15.31 8.82
CA GLY A 266 -1.50 -14.97 10.02
C GLY A 266 -2.93 -15.50 10.08
N LEU A 267 -3.55 -15.92 8.96
CA LEU A 267 -4.92 -16.46 8.98
C LEU A 267 -4.92 -17.99 9.09
N ALA A 268 -6.07 -18.55 9.50
CA ALA A 268 -6.29 -19.99 9.44
C ALA A 268 -6.14 -20.50 7.99
N PRO A 269 -5.61 -21.72 7.75
CA PRO A 269 -5.20 -22.16 6.42
C PRO A 269 -6.26 -22.04 5.31
N ALA A 270 -7.53 -22.34 5.62
CA ALA A 270 -8.62 -22.24 4.65
C ALA A 270 -8.95 -20.78 4.28
N ASP A 271 -8.96 -19.89 5.27
CA ASP A 271 -9.22 -18.46 5.09
C ASP A 271 -8.04 -17.78 4.38
N ALA A 272 -6.82 -18.15 4.76
CA ALA A 272 -5.57 -17.74 4.12
C ALA A 272 -5.58 -18.08 2.63
N GLN A 273 -5.83 -19.33 2.27
CA GLN A 273 -5.85 -19.78 0.87
C GLN A 273 -6.86 -18.98 0.05
N ARG A 274 -8.05 -18.73 0.60
CA ARG A 274 -9.10 -17.95 -0.06
C ARG A 274 -8.68 -16.49 -0.25
N ALA A 275 -8.20 -15.84 0.81
CA ALA A 275 -7.76 -14.44 0.77
C ALA A 275 -6.62 -14.26 -0.24
N VAL A 276 -5.62 -15.14 -0.21
CA VAL A 276 -4.49 -15.14 -1.16
C VAL A 276 -4.99 -15.27 -2.59
N THR A 277 -5.89 -16.21 -2.89
CA THR A 277 -6.43 -16.40 -4.25
C THR A 277 -7.14 -15.15 -4.76
N ILE A 278 -8.00 -14.54 -3.93
CA ILE A 278 -8.72 -13.30 -4.28
C ILE A 278 -7.76 -12.13 -4.53
N ILE A 279 -6.81 -11.91 -3.63
CA ILE A 279 -5.85 -10.81 -3.74
C ILE A 279 -4.97 -11.02 -4.97
N THR A 280 -4.53 -12.26 -5.21
CA THR A 280 -3.71 -12.62 -6.38
C THR A 280 -4.45 -12.39 -7.68
N ALA A 281 -5.71 -12.83 -7.78
CA ALA A 281 -6.55 -12.60 -8.96
C ALA A 281 -6.69 -11.10 -9.23
N THR A 282 -6.91 -10.31 -8.17
CA THR A 282 -7.06 -8.85 -8.26
C THR A 282 -5.77 -8.18 -8.72
N VAL A 283 -4.61 -8.55 -8.15
CA VAL A 283 -3.31 -8.00 -8.54
C VAL A 283 -2.97 -8.39 -9.98
N LEU A 284 -3.14 -9.65 -10.37
CA LEU A 284 -2.83 -10.11 -11.73
C LEU A 284 -3.71 -9.40 -12.77
N MET A 285 -5.02 -9.36 -12.54
CA MET A 285 -5.94 -8.65 -13.44
C MET A 285 -5.65 -7.16 -13.47
N SER A 286 -5.25 -6.57 -12.35
CA SER A 286 -4.83 -5.17 -12.29
C SER A 286 -3.60 -4.91 -13.17
N VAL A 287 -2.55 -5.72 -13.04
CA VAL A 287 -1.31 -5.58 -13.83
C VAL A 287 -1.65 -5.62 -15.33
N VAL A 288 -2.47 -6.59 -15.76
CA VAL A 288 -2.86 -6.73 -17.17
C VAL A 288 -3.75 -5.57 -17.63
N ALA A 289 -4.83 -5.28 -16.91
CA ALA A 289 -5.81 -4.28 -17.31
C ALA A 289 -5.22 -2.87 -17.36
N HIS A 290 -4.47 -2.47 -16.34
CA HIS A 290 -3.86 -1.14 -16.30
C HIS A 290 -2.67 -1.04 -17.25
N GLY A 291 -1.86 -2.10 -17.39
CA GLY A 291 -0.75 -2.13 -18.35
C GLY A 291 -1.22 -1.94 -19.80
N VAL A 292 -2.25 -2.68 -20.21
CA VAL A 292 -2.81 -2.58 -21.57
C VAL A 292 -3.54 -1.24 -21.79
N SER A 293 -4.22 -0.71 -20.77
CA SER A 293 -5.05 0.50 -20.92
C SER A 293 -4.30 1.82 -20.72
N ALA A 294 -3.11 1.82 -20.10
CA ALA A 294 -2.35 3.03 -19.76
C ALA A 294 -2.10 3.95 -20.95
N GLY A 295 -1.43 3.45 -21.99
CA GLY A 295 -1.09 4.24 -23.18
C GLY A 295 -2.31 4.80 -23.92
N PRO A 296 -3.31 3.96 -24.28
CA PRO A 296 -4.52 4.42 -24.96
C PRO A 296 -5.31 5.46 -24.17
N ILE A 297 -5.48 5.29 -22.86
CA ILE A 297 -6.24 6.25 -22.05
C ILE A 297 -5.47 7.56 -21.87
N ALA A 298 -4.15 7.51 -21.61
CA ALA A 298 -3.33 8.72 -21.50
C ALA A 298 -3.40 9.57 -22.79
N ALA A 299 -3.34 8.93 -23.95
CA ALA A 299 -3.46 9.61 -25.25
C ALA A 299 -4.83 10.28 -25.44
N ARG A 300 -5.92 9.55 -25.18
CA ARG A 300 -7.30 10.05 -25.32
C ARG A 300 -7.58 11.18 -24.33
N TYR A 301 -7.27 10.97 -23.05
CA TYR A 301 -7.51 11.96 -22.01
C TYR A 301 -6.70 13.25 -22.25
N GLY A 302 -5.42 13.12 -22.63
CA GLY A 302 -4.60 14.27 -22.97
C GLY A 302 -5.15 15.06 -24.16
N ALA A 303 -5.74 14.40 -25.16
CA ALA A 303 -6.40 15.08 -26.27
C ALA A 303 -7.63 15.88 -25.82
N THR A 304 -8.51 15.28 -25.02
CA THR A 304 -9.72 15.92 -24.49
C THR A 304 -9.40 17.16 -23.65
N VAL A 305 -8.38 17.09 -22.79
CA VAL A 305 -7.98 18.22 -21.96
C VAL A 305 -7.36 19.35 -22.78
N ARG A 306 -6.64 19.03 -23.86
CA ARG A 306 -6.08 20.06 -24.77
C ARG A 306 -7.18 20.77 -25.57
N SER A 307 -8.22 20.07 -26.00
CA SER A 307 -9.33 20.68 -26.75
C SER A 307 -10.27 21.54 -25.89
N ALA A 308 -10.23 21.39 -24.57
CA ALA A 308 -11.03 22.17 -23.62
C ALA A 308 -10.33 23.46 -23.13
N ARG A 309 -9.11 23.74 -23.61
CA ARG A 309 -8.36 24.98 -23.38
C ARG A 309 -8.43 25.86 -24.61
#